data_AF-A0A3P5XCS8-F1
#
_entry.id   AF-A0A3P5XCS8-F1
#
_cell.length_a   1.000
_cell.length_b   1.000
_cell.length_c   1.000
_cell.angle_alpha   90.00
_cell.angle_beta   90.00
_cell.angle_gamma   90.00
#
_symmetry.space_group_name_H-M   'P 1'
#
loop_
_entity.id
_entity.type
_entity.pdbx_description
1 polymer ?
#
loop_
_entity_poly.entity_id
_entity_poly.type
_entity_poly.pdbx_seq_one_letter_code
_entity_poly.pdbx_strand_id
1 'polypeptide(L)'
;MRKLFNTGSSVVIEEFSTMQINGPYALLKLGPDFANVQCGDYMIEVSGEDLTVDVLQEEVAVFTFTTITAMNVSNKQERGALYGS
;
A
#
# COMPACT_ATOMS: atom_id res chain seq x y z
N MET A 1 22.92 -13.98 16.84
CA MET A 1 21.97 -12.94 17.30
C MET A 1 20.58 -13.31 16.80
N ARG A 2 19.63 -13.60 17.69
CA ARG A 2 18.23 -13.77 17.31
C ARG A 2 17.70 -12.39 16.91
N LYS A 3 17.23 -12.21 15.67
CA LYS A 3 16.49 -11.02 15.26
C LYS A 3 15.27 -10.93 16.18
N LEU A 4 15.35 -10.03 17.16
CA LEU A 4 14.26 -9.71 18.05
C LEU A 4 13.31 -8.82 17.25
N PHE A 5 12.07 -9.29 17.09
CA PHE A 5 10.95 -8.62 16.42
C PHE A 5 11.08 -8.56 14.89
N ASN A 6 10.45 -9.52 14.22
CA ASN A 6 9.99 -9.32 12.85
C ASN A 6 8.78 -8.37 12.94
N THR A 7 9.02 -7.06 12.99
CA THR A 7 7.96 -6.08 12.74
C THR A 7 7.47 -6.35 11.33
N GLY A 8 6.32 -6.99 11.20
CA GLY A 8 5.71 -7.28 9.91
C GLY A 8 5.49 -6.00 9.10
N SER A 9 5.06 -6.15 7.85
CA SER A 9 4.79 -4.99 7.00
C SER A 9 3.76 -4.06 7.66
N SER A 10 4.02 -2.76 7.59
CA SER A 10 3.13 -1.72 8.13
C SER A 10 2.82 -0.71 7.03
N VAL A 11 1.63 -0.12 7.13
CA VAL A 11 1.17 0.97 6.27
C VAL A 11 0.79 2.12 7.18
N VAL A 12 1.37 3.29 6.91
CA VAL A 12 1.15 4.53 7.65
C VAL A 12 0.57 5.56 6.70
N ILE A 13 -0.45 6.27 7.15
CA ILE A 13 -0.98 7.44 6.45
C ILE A 13 -0.52 8.68 7.21
N GLU A 14 0.25 9.53 6.54
CA GLU A 14 0.74 10.79 7.06
C GLU A 14 -0.02 11.94 6.41
N GLU A 15 -0.47 12.87 7.23
CA GLU A 15 -1.16 14.10 6.81
C GLU A 15 -2.37 13.91 5.88
N PHE A 16 -2.93 12.70 5.81
CA PHE A 16 -4.01 12.31 4.88
C PHE A 16 -3.67 12.51 3.39
N SER A 17 -2.39 12.65 3.07
CA SER A 17 -1.88 12.86 1.71
C SER A 17 -0.83 11.82 1.33
N THR A 18 -0.13 11.27 2.31
CA THR A 18 1.02 10.39 2.07
C THR A 18 0.75 9.00 2.63
N MET A 19 0.99 7.98 1.81
CA MET A 19 0.98 6.58 2.21
C MET A 19 2.42 6.05 2.23
N GLN A 20 2.91 5.70 3.41
CA GLN A 20 4.19 5.05 3.60
C GLN A 20 4.01 3.58 3.92
N ILE A 21 4.80 2.73 3.26
CA ILE A 21 4.87 1.30 3.49
C ILE A 21 6.26 0.97 4.01
N ASN A 22 6.33 0.25 5.12
CA ASN A 22 7.57 -0.28 5.68
C ASN A 22 7.49 -1.80 5.79
N GLY A 23 8.54 -2.49 5.34
CA GLY A 23 8.62 -3.95 5.24
C GLY A 23 8.32 -4.48 3.83
N PRO A 24 8.39 -5.80 3.62
CA PRO A 24 8.20 -6.40 2.32
C PRO A 24 6.81 -6.11 1.74
N TYR A 25 6.77 -5.69 0.47
CA TYR A 25 5.53 -5.44 -0.27
C TYR A 25 5.68 -5.82 -1.74
N ALA A 26 4.57 -5.88 -2.45
CA ALA A 26 4.54 -5.99 -3.91
C ALA A 26 3.66 -4.89 -4.50
N LEU A 27 4.25 -4.04 -5.36
CA LEU A 27 3.48 -3.07 -6.14
C LEU A 27 2.73 -3.82 -7.25
N LEU A 28 1.40 -3.80 -7.20
CA LEU A 28 0.54 -4.52 -8.14
C LEU A 28 0.13 -3.66 -9.33
N LYS A 29 -0.30 -2.43 -9.06
CA LYS A 29 -0.65 -1.44 -10.08
C LYS A 29 -0.27 -0.05 -9.58
N LEU A 30 0.12 0.80 -10.52
CA LEU A 30 0.46 2.19 -10.28
C LEU A 30 -0.07 3.03 -11.43
N GLY A 31 -0.74 4.12 -11.12
CA GLY A 31 -1.25 5.11 -12.07
C GLY A 31 -0.91 6.53 -11.62
N PRO A 32 -1.33 7.55 -12.38
CA PRO A 32 -1.11 8.95 -12.02
C PRO A 32 -1.94 9.40 -10.80
N ASP A 33 -2.95 8.63 -10.42
CA ASP A 33 -3.98 8.97 -9.42
C ASP A 33 -4.28 7.81 -8.46
N PHE A 34 -3.55 6.69 -8.55
CA PHE A 34 -3.73 5.54 -7.66
C PHE A 34 -2.48 4.68 -7.49
N ALA A 35 -2.42 3.97 -6.36
CA ALA A 35 -1.45 2.91 -6.10
C ALA A 35 -2.12 1.70 -5.45
N ASN A 36 -1.85 0.51 -5.99
CA ASN A 36 -2.31 -0.76 -5.45
C ASN A 36 -1.11 -1.58 -5.00
N VAL A 37 -1.06 -1.90 -3.71
CA VAL A 37 0.08 -2.57 -3.09
C VAL A 37 -0.40 -3.79 -2.30
N GLN A 38 0.36 -4.88 -2.34
CA GLN A 38 0.15 -6.04 -1.49
C GLN A 38 1.18 -6.06 -0.37
N CYS A 39 0.72 -6.16 0.87
CA CYS A 39 1.56 -6.33 2.06
C CYS A 39 1.10 -7.60 2.79
N GLY A 40 1.86 -8.70 2.67
CA GLY A 40 1.45 -10.00 3.18
C GLY A 40 0.13 -10.47 2.54
N ASP A 41 -0.87 -10.76 3.37
CA ASP A 41 -2.21 -11.21 2.94
C ASP A 41 -3.18 -10.06 2.64
N TYR A 42 -2.74 -8.81 2.79
CA TYR A 42 -3.59 -7.63 2.58
C TYR A 42 -3.27 -6.94 1.26
N MET A 43 -4.31 -6.41 0.64
CA MET A 43 -4.23 -5.50 -0.49
C MET A 43 -4.67 -4.11 -0.05
N ILE A 44 -3.80 -3.14 -0.30
CA ILE A 44 -4.04 -1.72 -0.05
C ILE A 44 -4.22 -1.05 -1.40
N GLU A 45 -5.35 -0.40 -1.58
CA GLU A 45 -5.67 0.41 -2.75
C GLU A 45 -5.87 1.84 -2.27
N VAL A 46 -5.05 2.76 -2.75
CA VAL A 46 -5.17 4.19 -2.46
C VAL A 46 -5.37 4.93 -3.77
N SER A 47 -6.31 5.87 -3.78
CA SER A 47 -6.55 6.78 -4.89
C SER A 47 -6.63 8.21 -4.41
N GLY A 48 -6.27 9.15 -5.27
CA GLY A 48 -6.18 10.56 -4.95
C GLY A 48 -5.89 11.42 -6.17
N GLU A 49 -5.53 12.67 -5.92
CA GLU A 49 -5.12 13.61 -6.95
C GLU A 49 -3.58 13.70 -7.04
N ASP A 50 -3.05 13.71 -8.26
CA ASP A 50 -1.63 13.91 -8.58
C ASP A 50 -0.65 13.08 -7.72
N LEU A 51 -0.58 11.78 -8.00
CA LEU A 51 0.33 10.87 -7.33
C LEU A 51 1.79 11.17 -7.69
N THR A 52 2.60 11.32 -6.65
CA THR A 52 4.06 11.36 -6.69
C THR A 52 4.62 10.15 -5.95
N VAL A 53 5.61 9.48 -6.54
CA VAL A 53 6.35 8.39 -5.90
C VAL A 53 7.65 8.94 -5.36
N ASP A 54 7.71 9.18 -4.05
CA ASP A 54 8.89 9.76 -3.40
C ASP A 54 9.97 8.70 -3.15
N VAL A 55 9.54 7.48 -2.76
CA VAL A 55 10.44 6.35 -2.48
C VAL A 55 9.83 5.06 -3.03
N LEU A 56 10.65 4.24 -3.69
CA LEU A 56 10.28 2.90 -4.14
C LEU A 56 11.50 1.96 -4.04
N GLN A 57 11.61 1.27 -2.91
CA GLN A 57 12.66 0.30 -2.58
C GLN A 57 12.05 -1.02 -2.12
N GLU A 58 12.84 -2.07 -1.94
CA GLU A 58 12.34 -3.42 -1.63
C GLU A 58 11.53 -3.51 -0.32
N GLU A 59 11.90 -2.73 0.69
CA GLU A 59 11.22 -2.73 2.01
C GLU A 59 10.64 -1.37 2.42
N VAL A 60 10.69 -0.36 1.53
CA VAL A 60 10.13 0.96 1.81
C VAL A 60 9.52 1.54 0.54
N ALA A 61 8.28 2.02 0.62
CA ALA A 61 7.67 2.82 -0.43
C ALA A 61 6.93 4.02 0.17
N VAL A 62 6.98 5.15 -0.52
CA VAL A 62 6.29 6.38 -0.13
C VAL A 62 5.57 6.93 -1.36
N PHE A 63 4.25 7.02 -1.23
CA PHE A 63 3.33 7.53 -2.24
C PHE A 63 2.64 8.77 -1.68
N THR A 64 2.84 9.93 -2.32
CA THR A 64 2.23 11.18 -1.90
C THR A 64 1.24 11.65 -2.96
N PHE A 65 0.03 11.96 -2.52
CA PHE A 65 -1.02 12.58 -3.32
C PHE A 65 -1.17 14.03 -2.89
N THR A 66 -1.64 14.90 -3.78
CA THR A 66 -2.14 16.21 -3.36
C THR A 66 -3.29 16.06 -2.36
N THR A 67 -4.17 15.07 -2.57
CA THR A 67 -5.22 14.69 -1.62
C THR A 67 -5.58 13.22 -1.83
N ILE A 68 -5.65 12.43 -0.75
CA ILE A 68 -6.20 11.07 -0.80
C ILE A 68 -7.72 11.15 -0.79
N THR A 69 -8.36 10.60 -1.83
CA THR A 69 -9.82 10.59 -1.98
C THR A 69 -10.44 9.29 -1.47
N ALA A 70 -9.72 8.17 -1.60
CA ALA A 70 -10.16 6.89 -1.06
C ALA A 70 -8.97 6.00 -0.68
N MET A 71 -9.17 5.21 0.36
CA MET A 71 -8.26 4.14 0.75
C MET A 71 -9.06 2.91 1.14
N ASN A 72 -8.74 1.77 0.55
CA ASN A 72 -9.33 0.48 0.88
C ASN A 72 -8.25 -0.50 1.30
N VAL A 73 -8.52 -1.23 2.39
CA VAL A 73 -7.70 -2.35 2.85
C VAL A 73 -8.58 -3.59 2.84
N SER A 74 -8.17 -4.61 2.11
CA SER A 74 -8.91 -5.86 1.98
C SER A 74 -7.98 -7.07 2.15
N ASN A 75 -8.53 -8.19 2.62
CA ASN A 75 -7.80 -9.45 2.62
C ASN A 75 -7.83 -10.06 1.21
N LYS A 76 -6.71 -10.60 0.75
CA LYS A 76 -6.55 -11.26 -0.56
C LYS A 76 -7.59 -12.37 -0.79
N GLN A 77 -8.06 -13.05 0.26
CA GLN A 77 -9.05 -14.13 0.14
C GLN A 77 -10.47 -13.62 -0.17
N GLU A 78 -10.86 -12.43 0.30
CA GLU A 78 -12.22 -11.90 0.10
C GLU A 78 -12.45 -11.43 -1.34
N ARG A 79 -11.39 -11.01 -2.05
CA ARG A 79 -11.50 -10.54 -3.44
C ARG A 79 -11.75 -11.67 -4.45
N GLY A 80 -11.34 -12.90 -4.14
CA GLY A 80 -11.62 -14.07 -4.97
C GLY A 80 -13.10 -14.49 -4.95
N ALA A 81 -13.83 -14.17 -3.88
CA ALA A 81 -15.25 -14.47 -3.75
C ALA A 81 -16.16 -13.45 -4.46
N LEU A 82 -15.70 -12.21 -4.66
CA LEU A 82 -16.47 -11.14 -5.30
C LEU A 82 -16.45 -11.19 -6.85
N TYR A 83 -15.48 -11.90 -7.43
CA TYR A 83 -15.33 -12.04 -8.90
C TYR A 83 -15.30 -13.51 -9.36
N GLY A 84 -15.66 -14.45 -8.49
CA GLY A 84 -15.71 -15.88 -8.78
C GLY A 84 -17.15 -16.41 -8.81
N SER A 85 -17.73 -16.47 -10.01
CA SER A 85 -18.86 -17.34 -10.39
C SER A 85 -18.58 -17.87 -11.79
#